data_AF-A0A455SJ58-F1
#
_entry.id   AF-A0A455SJ58-F1
#
_cell.length_a   1.000
_cell.length_b   1.000
_cell.length_c   1.000
_cell.angle_alpha   90.00
_cell.angle_beta   90.00
_cell.angle_gamma   90.00
#
_symmetry.space_group_name_H-M   'P 1'
#
loop_
_entity.id
_entity.type
_entity.pdbx_description
1 polymer ?
#
loop_
_entity_poly.entity_id
_entity_poly.type
_entity_poly.pdbx_seq_one_letter_code
_entity_poly.pdbx_strand_id
1 'polypeptide(L)'
;MCEVQPVWLDEASGCWHMFRYKDVYQVLTDYTHFSSERASTSATTQPSILSMDPPQHQRYRKLIAPLFTPRALAPWRVASKR
;
A
#
# COMPACT_ATOMS: atom_id res chain seq x y z
N MET A 1 -11.57 -0.88 -21.76
CA MET A 1 -10.91 -1.88 -20.89
C MET A 1 -11.77 -2.30 -19.70
N CYS A 2 -12.13 -1.40 -18.77
CA CYS A 2 -12.70 -1.77 -17.46
C CYS A 2 -14.05 -2.52 -17.46
N GLU A 3 -14.90 -2.35 -18.48
CA GLU A 3 -16.21 -3.03 -18.53
C GLU A 3 -16.13 -4.47 -19.08
N VAL A 4 -15.22 -4.72 -20.01
CA VAL A 4 -15.14 -6.00 -20.75
C VAL A 4 -14.20 -6.99 -20.08
N GLN A 5 -13.17 -6.50 -19.39
CA GLN A 5 -12.21 -7.32 -18.66
C GLN A 5 -11.77 -6.59 -17.38
N PRO A 6 -12.54 -6.71 -16.29
CA PRO A 6 -12.29 -5.96 -15.06
C PRO A 6 -11.09 -6.45 -14.26
N VAL A 7 -10.66 -7.70 -14.52
CA VAL A 7 -9.44 -8.32 -14.01
C VAL A 7 -8.73 -9.00 -15.18
N TRP A 8 -7.45 -8.73 -15.37
CA TRP A 8 -6.66 -9.26 -16.49
C TRP A 8 -5.22 -9.54 -16.06
N LEU A 9 -4.66 -10.66 -16.53
CA LEU A 9 -3.26 -11.03 -16.32
C LEU A 9 -2.42 -10.46 -17.45
N ASP A 10 -1.49 -9.57 -17.10
CA ASP A 10 -0.43 -9.16 -18.03
C ASP A 10 0.67 -10.22 -18.04
N GLU A 11 0.71 -11.04 -19.09
CA GLU A 11 1.72 -12.09 -19.23
C GLU A 11 3.14 -11.53 -19.31
N ALA A 12 3.32 -10.29 -19.78
CA ALA A 12 4.65 -9.68 -19.92
C ALA A 12 5.26 -9.32 -18.55
N SER A 13 4.44 -8.82 -17.62
CA SER A 13 4.88 -8.48 -16.26
C SER A 13 4.58 -9.55 -15.21
N GLY A 14 3.77 -10.55 -15.56
CA GLY A 14 3.24 -11.55 -14.63
C GLY A 14 2.28 -10.97 -13.57
N CYS A 15 1.79 -9.74 -13.78
CA CYS A 15 0.98 -9.02 -12.81
C CYS A 15 -0.52 -9.08 -13.15
N TRP A 16 -1.36 -9.10 -12.12
CA TRP A 16 -2.80 -8.97 -12.27
C TRP A 16 -3.22 -7.51 -12.20
N HIS A 17 -3.92 -7.03 -13.21
CA HIS A 17 -4.55 -5.72 -13.24
C HIS A 17 -6.01 -5.82 -12.82
N MET A 18 -6.44 -4.91 -11.95
CA MET A 18 -7.80 -4.87 -11.42
C MET A 18 -8.35 -3.44 -11.51
N PHE A 19 -9.55 -3.29 -12.07
CA PHE A 19 -10.09 -1.96 -12.41
C PHE A 19 -11.36 -1.58 -11.64
N ARG A 20 -12.07 -2.56 -11.04
CA ARG A 20 -13.27 -2.28 -10.27
C ARG A 20 -12.91 -1.91 -8.84
N TYR A 21 -13.54 -0.84 -8.33
CA TYR A 21 -13.34 -0.38 -6.95
C TYR A 21 -13.56 -1.49 -5.92
N LYS A 22 -14.64 -2.27 -6.06
CA LYS A 22 -14.97 -3.36 -5.13
C LYS A 22 -13.83 -4.37 -5.03
N ASP A 23 -13.27 -4.77 -6.17
CA ASP A 23 -12.26 -5.81 -6.24
C ASP A 23 -10.94 -5.28 -5.66
N VAL A 24 -10.56 -4.04 -6.00
CA VAL A 24 -9.38 -3.37 -5.43
C VAL A 24 -9.52 -3.20 -3.91
N TYR A 25 -10.70 -2.77 -3.44
CA TYR A 25 -10.94 -2.60 -2.01
C TYR A 25 -10.84 -3.92 -1.24
N GLN A 26 -11.36 -5.02 -1.80
CA GLN A 26 -11.22 -6.34 -1.20
C GLN A 26 -9.75 -6.75 -1.08
N VAL A 27 -8.98 -6.62 -2.16
CA VAL A 27 -7.53 -6.94 -2.14
C VAL A 27 -6.76 -6.09 -1.13
N LEU A 28 -7.08 -4.81 -1.03
CA LEU A 28 -6.40 -3.91 -0.09
C LEU A 28 -6.74 -4.18 1.38
N THR A 29 -7.88 -4.82 1.66
CA THR A 29 -8.34 -5.07 3.04
C THR A 29 -8.09 -6.49 3.51
N ASP A 30 -8.09 -7.46 2.60
CA ASP A 30 -7.83 -8.87 2.89
C ASP A 30 -6.33 -9.22 2.81
N TYR A 31 -5.60 -8.74 3.81
CA TYR A 31 -4.18 -9.03 3.96
C TYR A 31 -3.87 -10.52 4.19
N THR A 32 -4.87 -11.34 4.53
CA THR A 32 -4.66 -12.78 4.80
C THR A 32 -4.52 -13.58 3.51
N HIS A 33 -5.19 -13.15 2.44
CA HIS A 33 -5.06 -13.74 1.11
C HIS A 33 -4.12 -12.93 0.20
N PHE A 34 -3.99 -11.62 0.43
CA PHE A 34 -3.17 -10.72 -0.39
C PHE A 34 -2.10 -10.01 0.45
N SER A 35 -0.94 -10.66 0.56
CA SER A 35 0.22 -10.14 1.29
C SER A 35 0.81 -8.87 0.63
N SER A 36 1.24 -7.94 1.47
CA SER A 36 2.03 -6.78 1.04
C SER A 36 3.54 -7.07 0.99
N GLU A 37 3.97 -8.23 1.49
CA GLU A 37 5.35 -8.68 1.37
C GLU A 37 5.66 -8.96 -0.11
N ARG A 38 6.69 -8.30 -0.63
CA ARG A 38 7.15 -8.49 -2.00
C ARG A 38 8.52 -9.12 -1.96
N ALA A 39 8.74 -10.12 -2.81
CA ALA A 39 10.08 -10.63 -3.04
C ALA A 39 10.97 -9.47 -3.48
N SER A 40 11.99 -9.14 -2.67
CA SER A 40 12.87 -8.03 -2.98
C SER A 40 13.64 -8.35 -4.26
N THR A 41 13.43 -7.55 -5.31
CA THR A 41 14.16 -7.69 -6.58
C THR A 41 15.59 -7.14 -6.50
N SER A 42 15.95 -6.47 -5.39
CA SER A 42 17.30 -5.98 -5.14
C SER A 42 17.72 -6.23 -3.69
N ALA A 43 18.98 -6.63 -3.47
CA ALA A 43 19.54 -6.81 -2.13
C ALA A 43 19.69 -5.50 -1.34
N THR A 44 19.43 -4.34 -1.97
CA THR A 44 19.66 -3.00 -1.42
C THR A 44 18.39 -2.35 -0.88
N THR A 45 17.21 -2.90 -1.16
CA THR A 45 15.94 -2.32 -0.72
C THR A 45 15.75 -2.57 0.78
N GLN A 46 15.88 -1.53 1.58
CA GLN A 46 15.60 -1.60 3.01
C GLN A 46 14.12 -1.94 3.24
N PRO A 47 13.80 -2.80 4.21
CA PRO A 47 12.43 -3.16 4.52
C PRO A 47 11.65 -1.91 4.95
N SER A 48 10.53 -1.65 4.26
CA SER A 48 9.64 -0.53 4.55
C SER A 48 8.41 -1.01 5.29
N ILE A 49 7.80 -0.14 6.10
CA ILE A 49 6.48 -0.41 6.69
C ILE A 49 5.43 -0.76 5.63
N LEU A 50 5.60 -0.29 4.39
CA LEU A 50 4.69 -0.56 3.28
C LEU A 50 4.80 -1.98 2.70
N SER A 51 5.87 -2.71 3.02
CA SER A 51 6.15 -4.05 2.51
C SER A 51 6.10 -5.10 3.64
N MET A 52 5.27 -4.86 4.65
CA MET A 52 5.10 -5.72 5.82
C MET A 52 3.64 -6.09 5.99
N ASP A 53 3.38 -7.30 6.50
CA ASP A 53 2.05 -7.71 6.93
C ASP A 53 1.86 -7.58 8.46
N PRO A 54 0.61 -7.66 8.95
CA PRO A 54 0.36 -7.90 10.37
C PRO A 54 1.05 -9.17 10.89
N PRO A 55 1.58 -9.19 12.13
CA PRO A 55 1.44 -8.15 13.16
C PRO A 55 2.50 -7.04 13.11
N GLN A 56 3.56 -7.18 12.31
CA GLN A 56 4.68 -6.22 12.29
C GLN A 56 4.22 -4.85 11.76
N HIS A 57 3.50 -4.84 10.63
CA HIS A 57 2.93 -3.61 10.07
C HIS A 57 2.12 -2.83 11.10
N GLN A 58 1.27 -3.52 11.88
CA GLN A 58 0.43 -2.89 12.90
C GLN A 58 1.26 -2.30 14.04
N ARG A 59 2.34 -2.97 14.46
CA ARG A 59 3.25 -2.47 15.50
C ARG A 59 3.94 -1.18 15.06
N TYR A 60 4.53 -1.16 13.88
CA TYR A 60 5.18 0.05 13.34
C TYR A 60 4.17 1.17 13.12
N ARG A 61 2.99 0.87 12.56
CA ARG A 61 1.95 1.86 12.31
C ARG A 61 1.48 2.52 13.60
N LYS A 62 1.32 1.75 14.70
CA LYS A 62 0.97 2.29 16.02
C LYS A 62 2.01 3.29 16.55
N LEU A 63 3.29 3.06 16.28
CA LEU A 63 4.37 3.96 16.71
C LEU A 63 4.39 5.28 15.93
N ILE A 64 4.21 5.21 14.61
CA ILE A 64 4.39 6.39 13.74
C ILE A 64 3.10 7.17 13.48
N ALA A 65 1.92 6.52 13.49
CA ALA A 65 0.65 7.16 13.13
C ALA A 65 0.30 8.43 13.94
N PRO A 66 0.61 8.54 15.24
CA PRO A 66 0.35 9.78 16.00
C PRO A 66 1.05 11.02 15.43
N LEU A 67 2.23 10.84 14.81
CA LEU A 67 3.01 11.91 14.18
C LEU A 67 2.36 12.43 12.89
N PHE A 68 1.46 11.65 12.27
CA PHE A 68 0.76 11.98 11.03
C PHE A 68 -0.70 12.38 11.24
N THR A 69 -1.07 12.79 12.46
CA THR A 69 -2.42 13.32 12.73
C THR A 69 -2.57 14.74 12.20
N PRO A 70 -3.79 15.20 11.86
CA PRO A 70 -4.01 16.59 11.43
C PRO A 70 -3.47 17.63 12.43
N ARG A 71 -3.53 17.33 13.73
CA ARG A 71 -2.98 18.17 14.80
C ARG A 71 -1.45 18.18 14.78
N ALA A 72 -0.79 17.03 14.64
CA ALA A 72 0.67 16.94 14.54
C ALA A 72 1.21 17.63 13.28
N LEU A 73 0.44 17.59 12.18
CA LEU A 73 0.79 18.24 10.92
C LEU A 73 0.46 19.74 10.88
N ALA A 74 -0.34 20.27 11.82
CA ALA A 74 -0.79 21.66 11.81
C ALA A 74 0.34 22.70 11.70
N PRO A 75 1.50 22.56 12.39
CA PRO A 75 2.62 23.50 12.25
C PRO A 75 3.21 23.57 10.84
N TRP A 76 3.09 22.50 10.05
CA TRP A 76 3.68 22.38 8.72
C TRP A 76 2.80 22.97 7.61
N ARG A 77 1.55 23.35 7.92
CA ARG A 77 0.56 23.85 6.94
C ARG A 77 0.93 25.19 6.29
N VAL A 78 1.85 25.95 6.89
CA VAL A 78 2.25 27.29 6.41
C VAL A 78 3.54 27.26 5.58
N ALA A 79 4.31 26.17 5.64
CA ALA A 79 5.58 26.05 4.92
C ALA A 79 5.44 25.63 3.44
N SER A 80 4.24 25.26 2.98
CA SER A 80 3.98 24.75 1.62
C SER A 80 3.65 25.83 0.58
N LYS A 81 3.77 27.12 0.91
CA LYS A 81 3.73 28.21 -0.08
C LYS A 81 5.16 28.64 -0.43
N ARG A 82 5.77 27.95 -1.39
CA ARG A 82 6.77 28.50 -2.31
C ARG A 82 6.56 27.88 -3.69
#